data_AF-A0A9E7A4M1-F1
#
_entry.id   AF-A0A9E7A4M1-F1
#
_cell.length_a   1.000
_cell.length_b   1.000
_cell.length_c   1.000
_cell.angle_alpha   90.00
_cell.angle_beta   90.00
_cell.angle_gamma   90.00
#
_symmetry.space_group_name_H-M   'P 1'
#
loop_
_entity.id
_entity.type
_entity.pdbx_description
1 polymer ?
#
loop_
_entity_poly.entity_id
_entity_poly.type
_entity_poly.pdbx_seq_one_letter_code
_entity_poly.pdbx_strand_id
1 'polypeptide(L)'
;MPKPLWLALILPLMAAGFAPSAEAQPARAQPAAPAPAAPAPAAPSPPAPAAAPAPTPSAELPDRTQANFGDWLVRCETQRPAGQPVARVCELAIAMNDQRGQPIAQLVIGRPGRADPHRMLVQLPLELRVDQPARLLIDPGAPPAEALILPFRLCSASRGGCFGELEAIPAPVLARMRARAEAQGRLDFRDSAGREIQILFSFRGFGQALDGLAREIGG
;
A
#
# COMPACT_ATOMS: atom_id res chain seq x y z
N MET A 1 -11.85 -1.88 53.85
CA MET A 1 -11.12 -0.97 54.76
C MET A 1 -9.73 -1.57 55.00
N PRO A 2 -8.61 -0.82 55.04
CA PRO A 2 -8.36 0.60 54.72
C PRO A 2 -7.36 0.81 53.55
N LYS A 3 -7.38 2.02 52.97
CA LYS A 3 -6.35 2.58 52.07
C LYS A 3 -5.32 3.34 52.92
N PRO A 4 -4.02 3.38 52.58
CA PRO A 4 -3.15 4.43 53.06
C PRO A 4 -3.11 5.61 52.08
N LEU A 5 -3.53 6.75 52.62
CA LEU A 5 -3.34 8.12 52.17
C LEU A 5 -1.85 8.46 52.15
N TRP A 6 -1.30 8.95 51.03
CA TRP A 6 -0.10 9.78 51.04
C TRP A 6 -0.38 11.08 50.28
N LEU A 7 -0.41 12.17 51.05
CA LEU A 7 -0.52 13.55 50.62
C LEU A 7 0.82 14.05 50.09
N ALA A 8 0.73 14.75 48.95
CA ALA A 8 1.41 15.99 48.58
C ALA A 8 2.93 16.10 48.69
N LEU A 9 3.57 16.37 47.55
CA LEU A 9 4.37 17.59 47.40
C LEU A 9 4.40 17.99 45.91
N ILE A 10 3.76 19.11 45.59
CA ILE A 10 3.76 19.73 44.27
C ILE A 10 4.91 20.74 44.25
N LEU A 11 5.94 20.47 43.45
CA LEU A 11 6.93 21.48 43.04
C LEU A 11 6.57 21.96 41.62
N PRO A 12 6.34 23.26 41.39
CA PRO A 12 6.21 23.78 40.04
C PRO A 12 7.62 23.94 39.44
N LEU A 13 7.97 23.10 38.48
CA LEU A 13 9.13 23.32 37.63
C LEU A 13 8.71 24.30 36.53
N MET A 14 9.11 25.57 36.67
CA MET A 14 9.05 26.53 35.57
C MET A 14 10.00 26.08 34.46
N ALA A 15 9.47 25.63 33.33
CA ALA A 15 10.22 25.46 32.10
C ALA A 15 10.12 26.76 31.29
N ALA A 16 11.26 27.42 31.11
CA ALA A 16 11.44 28.60 30.30
C ALA A 16 11.04 28.31 28.83
N GLY A 17 10.20 29.18 28.28
CA GLY A 17 9.77 29.12 26.88
C GLY A 17 10.93 29.41 25.93
N PHE A 18 11.18 28.49 25.01
CA PHE A 18 12.00 28.72 23.84
C PHE A 18 11.18 29.50 22.81
N ALA A 19 11.48 30.79 22.66
CA ALA A 19 10.92 31.60 21.58
C ALA A 19 11.65 31.25 20.27
N PRO A 20 10.93 31.02 19.15
CA PRO A 20 11.56 30.88 17.84
C PRO A 20 12.10 32.24 17.37
N SER A 21 13.38 32.29 17.05
CA SER A 21 14.00 33.41 16.34
C SER A 21 13.38 33.53 14.94
N ALA A 22 12.68 34.63 14.71
CA ALA A 22 12.19 35.02 13.39
C ALA A 22 13.37 35.54 12.56
N GLU A 23 13.96 34.67 11.74
CA GLU A 23 14.97 35.07 10.76
C GLU A 23 14.29 35.84 9.62
N ALA A 24 14.51 37.15 9.61
CA ALA A 24 14.01 38.06 8.60
C ALA A 24 14.64 37.74 7.24
N GLN A 25 13.83 37.25 6.31
CA GLN A 25 14.24 37.11 4.91
C GLN A 25 14.41 38.50 4.28
N PRO A 26 15.55 38.80 3.63
CA PRO A 26 15.75 40.09 2.97
C PRO A 26 14.78 40.23 1.79
N ALA A 27 13.97 41.28 1.83
CA ALA A 27 13.10 41.69 0.75
C ALA A 27 13.94 41.97 -0.51
N ARG A 28 13.74 41.18 -1.57
CA ARG A 28 14.24 41.52 -2.90
C ARG A 28 13.54 42.79 -3.38
N ALA A 29 14.33 43.83 -3.63
CA ALA A 29 13.89 45.05 -4.29
C ALA A 29 13.30 44.70 -5.68
N GLN A 30 12.06 45.11 -5.91
CA GLN A 30 11.42 45.08 -7.24
C GLN A 30 11.95 46.26 -8.06
N PRO A 31 12.53 46.03 -9.25
CA PRO A 31 12.86 47.12 -10.17
C PRO A 31 11.58 47.80 -10.67
N ALA A 32 11.60 49.13 -10.68
CA ALA A 32 10.53 49.98 -11.17
C ALA A 32 10.23 49.73 -12.66
N ALA A 33 8.94 49.67 -12.99
CA ALA A 33 8.46 49.56 -14.36
C ALA A 33 8.71 50.86 -15.15
N PRO A 34 9.27 50.80 -16.37
CA PRO A 34 9.34 51.95 -17.26
C PRO A 34 8.01 52.18 -18.02
N ALA A 35 7.70 53.46 -18.24
CA ALA A 35 6.51 53.98 -18.90
C ALA A 35 6.40 53.56 -20.39
N PRO A 36 5.18 53.47 -20.95
CA PRO A 36 4.96 53.01 -22.32
C PRO A 36 5.32 54.08 -23.37
N ALA A 37 6.15 53.69 -24.34
CA ALA A 37 6.44 54.47 -25.54
C ALA A 37 5.45 54.11 -26.68
N ALA A 38 5.13 55.11 -27.51
CA ALA A 38 4.18 55.06 -28.61
C ALA A 38 4.57 54.08 -29.74
N PRO A 39 3.60 53.55 -30.52
CA PRO A 39 3.85 52.53 -31.54
C PRO A 39 4.45 53.11 -32.83
N ALA A 40 5.52 52.48 -33.32
CA ALA A 40 6.07 52.67 -34.65
C ALA A 40 5.45 51.67 -35.66
N PRO A 41 5.33 52.02 -36.95
CA PRO A 41 4.67 51.19 -37.96
C PRO A 41 5.44 49.92 -38.32
N ALA A 42 4.69 48.83 -38.52
CA ALA A 42 5.19 47.49 -38.78
C ALA A 42 5.77 47.33 -40.20
N ALA A 43 6.94 46.69 -40.30
CA ALA A 43 7.49 46.16 -41.53
C ALA A 43 6.97 44.71 -41.77
N PRO A 44 6.77 44.28 -43.03
CA PRO A 44 6.27 42.95 -43.35
C PRO A 44 7.30 41.85 -43.03
N SER A 45 6.83 40.78 -42.37
CA SER A 45 7.64 39.60 -42.04
C SER A 45 7.74 38.62 -43.22
N PRO A 46 8.88 37.94 -43.43
CA PRO A 46 9.04 36.90 -44.45
C PRO A 46 8.26 35.62 -44.11
N PRO A 47 7.97 34.76 -45.11
CA PRO A 47 7.13 33.58 -44.93
C PRO A 47 7.76 32.52 -44.01
N ALA A 48 6.94 31.95 -43.14
CA ALA A 48 7.33 30.92 -42.17
C ALA A 48 7.75 29.61 -42.86
N PRO A 49 8.80 28.91 -42.39
CA PRO A 49 9.14 27.57 -42.86
C PRO A 49 8.04 26.56 -42.51
N ALA A 50 7.80 25.62 -43.42
CA ALA A 50 6.87 24.52 -43.22
C ALA A 50 7.17 23.73 -41.93
N ALA A 51 6.13 23.49 -41.14
CA ALA A 51 6.21 22.74 -39.89
C ALA A 51 6.71 21.30 -40.15
N ALA A 52 7.76 20.92 -39.43
CA ALA A 52 8.20 19.53 -39.35
C ALA A 52 7.11 18.66 -38.69
N PRO A 53 6.94 17.39 -39.12
CA PRO A 53 5.97 16.49 -38.51
C PRO A 53 6.28 16.30 -37.02
N ALA A 54 5.26 16.48 -36.18
CA ALA A 54 5.35 16.26 -34.74
C ALA A 54 5.68 14.78 -34.45
N PRO A 55 6.54 14.49 -33.46
CA PRO A 55 6.82 13.12 -33.06
C PRO A 55 5.53 12.47 -32.55
N THR A 56 5.19 11.30 -33.11
CA THR A 56 4.16 10.40 -32.55
C THR A 56 4.50 10.08 -31.09
N PRO A 57 3.56 10.21 -30.14
CA PRO A 57 3.82 9.83 -28.77
C PRO A 57 4.05 8.32 -28.71
N SER A 58 5.26 7.91 -28.31
CA SER A 58 5.50 6.55 -27.85
C SER A 58 4.54 6.27 -26.70
N ALA A 59 3.70 5.25 -26.81
CA ALA A 59 2.79 4.84 -25.74
C ALA A 59 3.63 4.27 -24.58
N GLU A 60 4.06 5.12 -23.65
CA GLU A 60 4.64 4.68 -22.39
C GLU A 60 3.55 3.97 -21.57
N LEU A 61 3.83 2.76 -21.11
CA LEU A 61 2.96 2.09 -20.14
C LEU A 61 2.91 2.91 -18.85
N PRO A 62 1.73 3.15 -18.26
CA PRO A 62 1.62 3.87 -17.00
C PRO A 62 2.39 3.17 -15.88
N ASP A 63 3.13 3.96 -15.08
CA ASP A 63 3.95 3.45 -13.97
C ASP A 63 3.14 2.63 -12.96
N ARG A 64 1.84 2.93 -12.78
CA ARG A 64 0.93 2.14 -11.92
C ARG A 64 -0.45 1.97 -12.56
N THR A 65 -1.00 0.75 -12.53
CA THR A 65 -2.38 0.45 -12.94
C THR A 65 -3.14 -0.27 -11.84
N GLN A 66 -4.46 -0.13 -11.84
CA GLN A 66 -5.36 -0.71 -10.84
C GLN A 66 -6.68 -1.14 -11.49
N ALA A 67 -7.22 -2.29 -11.08
CA ALA A 67 -8.52 -2.80 -11.51
C ALA A 67 -9.23 -3.52 -10.37
N ASN A 68 -10.48 -3.17 -10.09
CA ASN A 68 -11.28 -3.78 -9.04
C ASN A 68 -12.13 -4.93 -9.58
N PHE A 69 -12.22 -6.01 -8.80
CA PHE A 69 -12.99 -7.22 -9.05
C PHE A 69 -13.70 -7.60 -7.75
N GLY A 70 -14.97 -7.22 -7.61
CA GLY A 70 -15.67 -7.36 -6.33
C GLY A 70 -14.91 -6.65 -5.22
N ASP A 71 -14.50 -7.41 -4.20
CA ASP A 71 -13.78 -6.88 -3.04
C ASP A 71 -12.24 -6.92 -3.21
N TRP A 72 -11.76 -7.46 -4.33
CA TRP A 72 -10.34 -7.61 -4.64
C TRP A 72 -9.86 -6.57 -5.64
N LEU A 73 -8.65 -6.08 -5.45
CA LEU A 73 -7.97 -5.14 -6.35
C LEU A 73 -6.77 -5.84 -6.98
N VAL A 74 -6.67 -5.84 -8.30
CA VAL A 74 -5.39 -6.09 -8.99
C VAL A 74 -4.68 -4.76 -9.14
N ARG A 75 -3.43 -4.68 -8.70
CA ARG A 75 -2.56 -3.53 -8.95
C ARG A 75 -1.26 -3.99 -9.60
N CYS A 76 -0.74 -3.17 -10.49
CA CYS A 76 0.55 -3.40 -11.11
C CYS A 76 1.41 -2.15 -11.04
N GLU A 77 2.71 -2.35 -10.86
CA GLU A 77 3.72 -1.30 -10.77
C GLU A 77 4.93 -1.64 -11.64
N THR A 78 5.44 -0.64 -12.35
CA THR A 78 6.67 -0.75 -13.13
C THR A 78 7.85 -0.47 -12.23
N GLN A 79 8.60 -1.50 -11.89
CA GLN A 79 9.83 -1.40 -11.11
C GLN A 79 11.02 -1.22 -12.06
N ARG A 80 11.89 -0.26 -11.74
CA ARG A 80 13.18 -0.04 -12.43
C ARG A 80 14.32 -0.18 -11.42
N PRO A 81 14.67 -1.40 -10.99
CA PRO A 81 15.78 -1.59 -10.07
C PRO A 81 17.10 -1.23 -10.78
N ALA A 82 18.01 -0.59 -10.05
CA ALA A 82 19.32 -0.22 -10.61
C ALA A 82 20.08 -1.48 -11.09
N GLY A 83 20.54 -1.46 -12.35
CA GLY A 83 21.28 -2.57 -12.94
C GLY A 83 20.45 -3.81 -13.28
N GLN A 84 19.11 -3.74 -13.21
CA GLN A 84 18.21 -4.82 -13.60
C GLN A 84 17.24 -4.37 -14.71
N PRO A 85 16.71 -5.32 -15.50
CA PRO A 85 15.66 -5.00 -16.46
C PRO A 85 14.45 -4.37 -15.76
N VAL A 86 13.75 -3.49 -16.49
CA VAL A 86 12.45 -2.99 -16.06
C VAL A 86 11.51 -4.18 -15.89
N ALA A 87 10.89 -4.30 -14.72
CA ALA A 87 9.97 -5.38 -14.38
C ALA A 87 8.58 -4.80 -14.11
N ARG A 88 7.55 -5.41 -14.68
CA ARG A 88 6.16 -5.13 -14.31
C ARG A 88 5.76 -6.13 -13.23
N VAL A 89 5.48 -5.64 -12.02
CA VAL A 89 5.08 -6.47 -10.88
C VAL A 89 3.60 -6.25 -10.63
N CYS A 90 2.84 -7.34 -10.58
CA CYS A 90 1.42 -7.32 -10.33
C CYS A 90 1.05 -8.17 -9.12
N GLU A 91 0.07 -7.71 -8.38
CA GLU A 91 -0.47 -8.39 -7.21
C GLU A 91 -1.99 -8.20 -7.15
N LEU A 92 -2.70 -9.21 -6.64
CA LEU A 92 -4.08 -9.02 -6.19
C LEU A 92 -4.11 -8.84 -4.66
N ALA A 93 -4.94 -7.93 -4.18
CA ALA A 93 -5.01 -7.59 -2.77
C ALA A 93 -6.46 -7.39 -2.31
N ILE A 94 -6.70 -7.68 -1.05
CA ILE A 94 -7.91 -7.30 -0.32
C ILE A 94 -7.50 -6.61 0.99
N ALA A 95 -8.16 -5.49 1.30
CA ALA A 95 -8.04 -4.83 2.59
C ALA A 95 -9.18 -5.30 3.51
N MET A 96 -8.85 -5.59 4.76
CA MET A 96 -9.81 -5.86 5.81
C MET A 96 -9.91 -4.62 6.69
N ASN A 97 -11.12 -4.06 6.80
CA ASN A 97 -11.35 -2.79 7.48
C ASN A 97 -12.03 -3.00 8.82
N ASP A 98 -11.79 -2.09 9.76
CA ASP A 98 -12.55 -2.00 11.00
C ASP A 98 -13.95 -1.39 10.78
N GLN A 99 -14.71 -1.24 11.86
CA GLN A 99 -16.05 -0.63 11.83
C GLN A 99 -16.05 0.84 11.38
N ARG A 100 -14.90 1.52 11.41
CA ARG A 100 -14.72 2.91 10.98
C ARG A 100 -14.25 2.99 9.52
N GLY A 101 -14.10 1.86 8.84
CA GLY A 101 -13.63 1.77 7.46
C GLY A 101 -12.11 1.91 7.31
N GLN A 102 -11.35 1.82 8.40
CA GLN A 102 -9.88 1.90 8.35
C GLN A 102 -9.26 0.52 8.13
N PRO A 103 -8.26 0.38 7.24
CA PRO A 103 -7.62 -0.91 6.99
C PRO A 103 -6.83 -1.35 8.23
N ILE A 104 -7.17 -2.52 8.75
CA ILE A 104 -6.53 -3.16 9.91
C ILE A 104 -5.77 -4.43 9.55
N ALA A 105 -5.92 -4.92 8.32
CA ALA A 105 -5.08 -5.95 7.74
C ALA A 105 -5.16 -5.89 6.21
N GLN A 106 -4.15 -6.40 5.53
CA GLN A 106 -4.18 -6.57 4.08
C GLN A 106 -3.65 -7.94 3.71
N LEU A 107 -4.37 -8.64 2.84
CA LEU A 107 -3.92 -9.89 2.23
C LEU A 107 -3.56 -9.61 0.77
N VAL A 108 -2.36 -10.01 0.38
CA VAL A 108 -1.77 -9.82 -0.94
C VAL A 108 -1.36 -11.17 -1.49
N ILE A 109 -1.69 -11.41 -2.76
CA ILE A 109 -1.23 -12.57 -3.51
C ILE A 109 -0.54 -12.06 -4.76
N GLY A 110 0.69 -12.49 -4.96
CA GLY A 110 1.50 -12.12 -6.11
C GLY A 110 2.18 -13.32 -6.72
N ARG A 111 2.81 -13.12 -7.87
CA ARG A 111 3.66 -14.14 -8.50
C ARG A 111 4.86 -13.43 -9.13
N PRO A 112 6.08 -13.61 -8.62
CA PRO A 112 7.25 -12.84 -9.06
C PRO A 112 7.55 -12.97 -10.56
N GLY A 113 7.37 -14.17 -11.12
CA GLY A 113 7.48 -14.44 -12.54
C GLY A 113 6.48 -15.51 -12.99
N ARG A 114 6.31 -15.67 -14.31
CA ARG A 114 5.29 -16.57 -14.88
C ARG A 114 5.38 -18.02 -14.39
N ALA A 115 6.61 -18.52 -14.23
CA ALA A 115 6.91 -19.88 -13.79
C ALA A 115 6.97 -20.03 -12.26
N ASP A 116 6.95 -18.93 -11.51
CA ASP A 116 7.03 -18.98 -10.05
C ASP A 116 5.69 -19.39 -9.42
N PRO A 117 5.70 -20.00 -8.23
CA PRO A 117 4.48 -20.21 -7.48
C PRO A 117 3.87 -18.87 -7.07
N HIS A 118 2.55 -18.84 -6.87
CA HIS A 118 1.93 -17.72 -6.17
C HIS A 118 2.44 -17.68 -4.74
N ARG A 119 2.76 -16.47 -4.29
CA ARG A 119 3.12 -16.17 -2.91
C ARG A 119 1.97 -15.42 -2.25
N MET A 120 1.85 -15.60 -0.95
CA MET A 120 0.91 -14.87 -0.12
C MET A 120 1.67 -14.02 0.87
N LEU A 121 1.21 -12.79 1.07
CA LEU A 121 1.71 -11.89 2.10
C LEU A 121 0.52 -11.30 2.83
N VAL A 122 0.58 -11.34 4.15
CA VAL A 122 -0.36 -10.64 5.02
C VAL A 122 0.37 -9.50 5.71
N GLN A 123 -0.16 -8.28 5.60
CA GLN A 123 0.28 -7.13 6.35
C GLN A 123 -0.66 -6.93 7.53
N LEU A 124 -0.08 -6.89 8.73
CA LEU A 124 -0.76 -6.63 9.99
C LEU A 124 -0.15 -5.40 10.70
N PRO A 125 -0.87 -4.76 11.62
CA PRO A 125 -0.34 -3.66 12.44
C PRO A 125 0.86 -4.09 13.29
N LEU A 126 1.58 -3.13 13.85
CA LEU A 126 2.80 -3.41 14.64
C LEU A 126 2.48 -3.98 16.04
N GLU A 127 1.26 -3.81 16.53
CA GLU A 127 0.82 -4.21 17.86
C GLU A 127 0.49 -5.71 17.95
N LEU A 128 1.44 -6.57 17.54
CA LEU A 128 1.26 -8.02 17.51
C LEU A 128 2.40 -8.81 18.15
N ARG A 129 2.15 -10.11 18.40
CA ARG A 129 3.15 -11.06 18.87
C ARG A 129 3.83 -11.75 17.70
N VAL A 130 5.07 -11.35 17.43
CA VAL A 130 5.87 -11.83 16.29
C VAL A 130 6.27 -13.31 16.43
N ASP A 131 6.37 -13.82 17.65
CA ASP A 131 6.65 -15.23 17.96
C ASP A 131 5.49 -16.16 17.59
N GLN A 132 4.31 -15.62 17.31
CA GLN A 132 3.12 -16.37 16.96
C GLN A 132 2.70 -16.04 15.54
N PRO A 133 2.73 -17.01 14.59
CA PRO A 133 2.45 -16.71 13.20
C PRO A 133 0.99 -16.28 13.00
N ALA A 134 0.75 -15.49 11.96
CA ALA A 134 -0.60 -15.30 11.46
C ALA A 134 -1.14 -16.62 10.87
N ARG A 135 -2.44 -16.81 10.97
CA ARG A 135 -3.13 -18.02 10.51
C ARG A 135 -4.29 -17.65 9.60
N LEU A 136 -4.27 -18.13 8.37
CA LEU A 136 -5.34 -17.88 7.40
C LEU A 136 -6.18 -19.15 7.22
N LEU A 137 -7.46 -19.06 7.52
CA LEU A 137 -8.44 -20.12 7.26
C LEU A 137 -9.27 -19.76 6.02
N ILE A 138 -9.32 -20.68 5.07
CA ILE A 138 -10.20 -20.55 3.90
C ILE A 138 -11.65 -20.91 4.26
N ASP A 139 -11.84 -21.66 5.34
CA ASP A 139 -13.13 -21.85 6.00
C ASP A 139 -13.06 -21.37 7.45
N PRO A 140 -13.80 -20.33 7.85
CA PRO A 140 -13.83 -19.89 9.24
C PRO A 140 -14.26 -20.98 10.23
N GLY A 141 -15.04 -21.97 9.80
CA GLY A 141 -15.48 -23.10 10.61
C GLY A 141 -14.50 -24.28 10.65
N ALA A 142 -13.42 -24.27 9.84
CA ALA A 142 -12.45 -25.34 9.84
C ALA A 142 -11.63 -25.39 11.14
N PRO A 143 -11.14 -26.58 11.54
CA PRO A 143 -10.25 -26.72 12.67
C PRO A 143 -8.95 -25.93 12.46
N PRO A 144 -8.30 -25.43 13.54
CA PRO A 144 -7.06 -24.65 13.43
C PRO A 144 -5.91 -25.36 12.69
N ALA A 145 -5.91 -26.69 12.65
CA ALA A 145 -4.91 -27.48 11.94
C ALA A 145 -4.97 -27.33 10.41
N GLU A 146 -6.09 -26.86 9.86
CA GLU A 146 -6.25 -26.58 8.43
C GLU A 146 -5.86 -25.15 8.05
N ALA A 147 -5.47 -24.32 9.02
CA ALA A 147 -5.02 -22.96 8.76
C ALA A 147 -3.70 -22.96 8.00
N LEU A 148 -3.58 -22.06 7.02
CA LEU A 148 -2.30 -21.72 6.43
C LEU A 148 -1.51 -20.92 7.46
N ILE A 149 -0.29 -21.34 7.73
CA ILE A 149 0.59 -20.67 8.68
C ILE A 149 1.44 -19.65 7.92
N LEU A 150 1.35 -18.38 8.31
CA LEU A 150 2.10 -17.26 7.74
C LEU A 150 3.09 -16.74 8.80
N PRO A 151 4.30 -17.31 8.89
CA PRO A 151 5.32 -16.81 9.80
C PRO A 151 5.71 -15.37 9.43
N PHE A 152 5.88 -14.53 10.46
CA PHE A 152 6.35 -13.17 10.27
C PHE A 152 7.82 -13.17 9.82
N ARG A 153 8.11 -12.46 8.72
CA ARG A 153 9.46 -12.31 8.16
C ARG A 153 10.08 -10.97 8.48
N LEU A 154 9.25 -9.93 8.52
CA LEU A 154 9.69 -8.56 8.72
C LEU A 154 8.61 -7.78 9.47
N CYS A 155 9.02 -7.02 10.46
CA CYS A 155 8.21 -5.95 11.03
C CYS A 155 8.96 -4.63 10.82
N SER A 156 8.28 -3.65 10.25
CA SER A 156 8.89 -2.38 9.90
C SER A 156 7.89 -1.25 10.06
N ALA A 157 8.24 -0.30 10.94
CA ALA A 157 7.45 0.91 11.12
C ALA A 157 7.42 1.79 9.87
N SER A 158 8.54 1.88 9.13
CA SER A 158 8.60 2.64 7.88
C SER A 158 7.76 2.01 6.76
N ARG A 159 7.50 0.71 6.83
CA ARG A 159 6.57 0.00 5.92
C ARG A 159 5.15 -0.14 6.49
N GLY A 160 4.90 0.40 7.68
CA GLY A 160 3.58 0.44 8.29
C GLY A 160 3.03 -0.92 8.74
N GLY A 161 3.88 -1.88 9.15
CA GLY A 161 3.37 -3.14 9.69
C GLY A 161 4.35 -4.28 9.81
N CYS A 162 3.78 -5.43 10.18
CA CYS A 162 4.39 -6.74 10.21
C CYS A 162 3.89 -7.59 9.03
N PHE A 163 4.80 -8.33 8.40
CA PHE A 163 4.57 -9.07 7.17
C PHE A 163 4.73 -10.57 7.42
N GLY A 164 3.62 -11.29 7.35
CA GLY A 164 3.58 -12.75 7.38
C GLY A 164 3.49 -13.32 5.98
N GLU A 165 4.25 -14.37 5.67
CA GLU A 165 4.43 -14.81 4.28
C GLU A 165 4.23 -16.32 4.10
N LEU A 166 3.67 -16.70 2.95
CA LEU A 166 3.66 -18.07 2.44
C LEU A 166 4.27 -18.08 1.04
N GLU A 167 5.47 -18.65 0.91
CA GLU A 167 6.28 -18.63 -0.31
C GLU A 167 5.66 -19.40 -1.49
N ALA A 168 4.80 -20.37 -1.20
CA ALA A 168 4.10 -21.14 -2.22
C ALA A 168 2.70 -21.50 -1.73
N ILE A 169 1.69 -20.88 -2.33
CA ILE A 169 0.29 -21.22 -2.07
C ILE A 169 -0.02 -22.56 -2.78
N PRO A 170 -0.50 -23.60 -2.07
CA PRO A 170 -0.89 -24.85 -2.71
C PRO A 170 -2.01 -24.63 -3.73
N ALA A 171 -1.94 -25.28 -4.90
CA ALA A 171 -2.98 -25.16 -5.93
C ALA A 171 -4.41 -25.47 -5.42
N PRO A 172 -4.63 -26.49 -4.55
CA PRO A 172 -5.96 -26.74 -3.96
C PRO A 172 -6.49 -25.58 -3.10
N VAL A 173 -5.60 -24.79 -2.48
CA VAL A 173 -5.99 -23.62 -1.69
C VAL A 173 -6.54 -22.53 -2.61
N LEU A 174 -5.82 -22.21 -3.70
CA LEU A 174 -6.29 -21.23 -4.69
C LEU A 174 -7.61 -21.68 -5.33
N ALA A 175 -7.72 -22.95 -5.73
CA ALA A 175 -8.96 -23.50 -6.28
C ALA A 175 -10.13 -23.36 -5.29
N ARG A 176 -9.90 -23.67 -4.01
CA ARG A 176 -10.91 -23.54 -2.96
C ARG A 176 -11.31 -22.08 -2.72
N MET A 177 -10.38 -21.12 -2.71
CA MET A 177 -10.72 -19.70 -2.64
C MET A 177 -11.60 -19.27 -3.82
N ARG A 178 -11.29 -19.73 -5.06
CA ARG A 178 -12.11 -19.43 -6.25
C ARG A 178 -13.52 -20.01 -6.15
N ALA A 179 -13.67 -21.23 -5.63
CA ALA A 179 -14.95 -21.91 -5.50
C ALA A 179 -15.88 -21.27 -4.44
N ARG A 180 -15.37 -20.33 -3.64
CA ARG A 180 -16.06 -19.78 -2.47
C ARG A 180 -16.45 -18.31 -2.64
N ALA A 181 -16.77 -17.86 -3.85
CA ALA A 181 -17.02 -16.45 -4.16
C ALA A 181 -18.03 -15.73 -3.22
N GLU A 182 -19.03 -16.44 -2.70
CA GLU A 182 -20.05 -15.87 -1.79
C GLU A 182 -19.76 -16.13 -0.30
N ALA A 183 -18.62 -16.75 0.03
CA ALA A 183 -18.22 -17.06 1.40
C ALA A 183 -17.09 -16.14 1.87
N GLN A 184 -16.76 -16.27 3.15
CA GLN A 184 -15.69 -15.54 3.80
C GLN A 184 -14.57 -16.50 4.22
N GLY A 185 -13.34 -15.99 4.27
CA GLY A 185 -12.23 -16.58 5.00
C GLY A 185 -12.01 -15.87 6.34
N ARG A 186 -11.08 -16.38 7.14
CA ARG A 186 -10.71 -15.79 8.43
C ARG A 186 -9.19 -15.65 8.56
N LEU A 187 -8.75 -14.50 9.05
CA LEU A 187 -7.38 -14.23 9.45
C LEU A 187 -7.31 -14.14 10.96
N ASP A 188 -6.49 -15.00 11.57
CA ASP A 188 -6.26 -15.07 13.00
C ASP A 188 -4.82 -14.62 13.31
N PHE A 189 -4.63 -13.77 14.32
CA PHE A 189 -3.31 -13.41 14.86
C PHE A 189 -3.43 -12.98 16.32
N ARG A 190 -2.30 -12.84 17.02
CA ARG A 190 -2.28 -12.35 18.40
C ARG A 190 -1.76 -10.94 18.50
N ASP A 191 -2.49 -10.10 19.22
CA ASP A 191 -2.01 -8.77 19.57
C ASP A 191 -0.89 -8.82 20.62
N SER A 192 -0.26 -7.68 20.89
CA SER A 192 0.83 -7.57 21.89
C SER A 192 0.41 -7.97 23.31
N ALA A 193 -0.88 -7.90 23.65
CA ALA A 193 -1.45 -8.36 24.91
C ALA A 193 -1.74 -9.87 24.94
N GLY A 194 -1.50 -10.58 23.84
CA GLY A 194 -1.75 -12.01 23.70
C GLY A 194 -3.20 -12.38 23.45
N ARG A 195 -4.07 -11.41 23.12
CA ARG A 195 -5.46 -11.65 22.73
C ARG A 195 -5.49 -12.16 21.29
N GLU A 196 -6.32 -13.16 21.04
CA GLU A 196 -6.59 -13.64 19.68
C GLU A 196 -7.51 -12.64 18.98
N ILE A 197 -7.05 -12.14 17.83
CA ILE A 197 -7.81 -11.26 16.94
C ILE A 197 -8.21 -12.09 15.73
N GLN A 198 -9.49 -12.02 15.37
CA GLN A 198 -10.07 -12.74 14.24
C GLN A 198 -10.74 -11.75 13.30
N ILE A 199 -10.33 -11.77 12.03
CA ILE A 199 -10.83 -10.85 11.01
C ILE A 199 -11.38 -11.67 9.84
N LEU A 200 -12.64 -11.42 9.48
CA LEU A 200 -13.25 -12.05 8.31
C LEU A 200 -12.91 -11.25 7.05
N PHE A 201 -12.71 -11.95 5.94
CA PHE A 201 -12.48 -11.33 4.64
C PHE A 201 -13.27 -12.05 3.54
N SER A 202 -13.59 -11.33 2.46
CA SER A 202 -14.45 -11.83 1.40
C SER A 202 -13.67 -12.51 0.27
N PHE A 203 -14.26 -13.55 -0.33
CA PHE A 203 -13.77 -14.13 -1.59
C PHE A 203 -14.47 -13.58 -2.83
N ARG A 204 -15.40 -12.63 -2.68
CA ARG A 204 -16.15 -12.05 -3.81
C ARG A 204 -15.22 -11.36 -4.78
N GLY A 205 -15.17 -11.86 -6.01
CA GLY A 205 -14.31 -11.31 -7.05
C GLY A 205 -12.88 -11.89 -7.11
N PHE A 206 -12.52 -12.79 -6.18
CA PHE A 206 -11.18 -13.39 -6.12
C PHE A 206 -10.81 -14.13 -7.42
N GLY A 207 -11.73 -14.91 -7.98
CA GLY A 207 -11.48 -15.66 -9.22
C GLY A 207 -11.16 -14.74 -10.40
N GLN A 208 -11.97 -13.69 -10.58
CA GLN A 208 -11.77 -12.71 -11.65
C GLN A 208 -10.47 -11.91 -11.45
N ALA A 209 -10.15 -11.54 -10.21
CA ALA A 209 -8.88 -10.88 -9.86
C ALA A 209 -7.67 -11.77 -10.18
N LEU A 210 -7.75 -13.06 -9.85
CA LEU A 210 -6.68 -14.02 -10.12
C LEU A 210 -6.48 -14.24 -11.63
N ASP A 211 -7.55 -14.20 -12.41
CA ASP A 211 -7.45 -14.22 -13.89
C ASP A 211 -6.89 -12.91 -14.45
N GLY A 212 -7.22 -11.78 -13.83
CA GLY A 212 -6.63 -10.47 -14.13
C GLY A 212 -5.12 -10.49 -13.92
N LEU A 213 -4.67 -10.99 -12.77
CA LEU A 213 -3.26 -11.15 -12.46
C LEU A 213 -2.54 -12.04 -13.50
N ALA A 214 -3.16 -13.16 -13.89
CA ALA A 214 -2.57 -14.07 -14.87
C ALA A 214 -2.38 -13.42 -16.26
N ARG A 215 -3.27 -12.51 -16.67
CA ARG A 215 -3.14 -11.76 -17.94
C ARG A 215 -1.96 -10.80 -17.93
N GLU A 216 -1.74 -10.10 -16.81
CA GLU A 216 -0.64 -9.13 -16.69
C GLU A 216 0.75 -9.80 -16.65
N ILE A 217 0.83 -11.03 -16.14
CA ILE A 217 2.09 -11.80 -16.06
C ILE A 217 2.37 -12.61 -17.33
N GLY A 218 1.34 -12.87 -18.14
CA GLY A 218 1.42 -13.67 -19.37
C GLY A 218 1.57 -12.87 -20.66
N GLY A 219 1.48 -11.53 -20.59
CA GLY A 219 1.66 -10.60 -21.71
C GLY A 219 3.12 -10.30 -22.03
#